data_AF-A0A9W6NX57-F1
#
_entry.id   AF-A0A9W6NX57-F1
#
_cell.length_a   1.000
_cell.length_b   1.000
_cell.length_c   1.000
_cell.angle_alpha   90.00
_cell.angle_beta   90.00
_cell.angle_gamma   90.00
#
_symmetry.space_group_name_H-M   'P 1'
#
loop_
_entity.id
_entity.type
_entity.pdbx_description
1 polymer ?
#
loop_
_entity_poly.entity_id
_entity_poly.type
_entity_poly.pdbx_seq_one_letter_code
_entity_poly.pdbx_strand_id
1 'polypeptide(L)'
;MITGSGLPLRADDVMTSPVVTVPADTPIAPAAALLAAHGFTAAPVVDADGRLLGVVTEADLVRDRFRLEGREPRTVDEVMSRTPLAMRPEDELTDVVSLMLDSHVRSVPIVDDGDLVGIVTRRDVLRVVARGERGADEVRRRRGLPERPARPAGTRGRVVVGDDGSPGAAAALRSALADAARRGVRVEVVSAFAVPAPWPVRYGAPQVPTSRDLAVEVERELRGRARAAAEEVRAEPGDATPEVAVRAVPGEPGQVLSGAAAGADLLVVGSRGRGAAASLLLGSVGLHCVLHAPCSVTVVPSPGRADEDTRPPADAAEATR
;
A
#
# COMPACT_ATOMS: atom_id res chain seq x y z
N MET A 1 -14.65 -4.73 1.25
CA MET A 1 -13.99 -5.78 0.45
C MET A 1 -13.46 -5.11 -0.80
N ILE A 2 -12.16 -5.22 -1.07
CA ILE A 2 -11.50 -4.58 -2.21
C ILE A 2 -10.69 -5.70 -2.85
N THR A 3 -10.96 -6.05 -4.11
CA THR A 3 -10.39 -7.25 -4.74
C THR A 3 -9.35 -6.87 -5.81
N GLY A 4 -8.17 -7.49 -5.79
CA GLY A 4 -7.07 -7.13 -6.69
C GLY A 4 -7.15 -7.58 -8.12
N SER A 5 -7.79 -8.70 -8.41
CA SER A 5 -7.86 -9.19 -9.79
C SER A 5 -9.04 -8.63 -10.61
N GLY A 6 -9.72 -7.57 -10.14
CA GLY A 6 -11.07 -7.18 -10.63
C GLY A 6 -11.17 -5.91 -11.48
N LEU A 7 -10.09 -5.15 -11.60
CA LEU A 7 -10.12 -3.79 -12.12
C LEU A 7 -9.10 -3.64 -13.23
N PRO A 8 -9.48 -3.76 -14.53
CA PRO A 8 -8.64 -3.30 -15.61
C PRO A 8 -8.71 -1.77 -15.66
N LEU A 9 -8.42 -1.14 -14.53
CA LEU A 9 -8.29 0.31 -14.46
C LEU A 9 -6.99 0.66 -15.13
N ARG A 10 -7.04 1.73 -15.88
CA ARG A 10 -5.88 2.31 -16.53
C ARG A 10 -5.40 3.52 -15.74
N ALA A 11 -4.22 4.01 -16.08
CA ALA A 11 -3.69 5.23 -15.47
C ALA A 11 -4.65 6.41 -15.67
N ASP A 12 -5.23 6.57 -16.86
CA ASP A 12 -6.19 7.63 -17.22
C ASP A 12 -7.51 7.60 -16.42
N ASP A 13 -7.93 6.44 -15.93
CA ASP A 13 -9.13 6.28 -15.10
C ASP A 13 -8.96 6.91 -13.70
N VAL A 14 -7.72 7.13 -13.27
CA VAL A 14 -7.36 7.44 -11.87
C VAL A 14 -6.48 8.68 -11.75
N MET A 15 -5.72 9.02 -12.78
CA MET A 15 -4.78 10.14 -12.76
C MET A 15 -5.46 11.46 -12.43
N THR A 16 -4.73 12.33 -11.74
CA THR A 16 -5.11 13.72 -11.58
C THR A 16 -4.66 14.50 -12.81
N SER A 17 -5.61 15.22 -13.43
CA SER A 17 -5.39 16.12 -14.56
C SER A 17 -6.33 17.33 -14.45
N PRO A 18 -5.89 18.57 -14.76
CA PRO A 18 -4.52 18.94 -15.15
C PRO A 18 -3.53 18.82 -13.99
N VAL A 19 -2.29 18.47 -14.30
CA VAL A 19 -1.22 18.28 -13.30
C VAL A 19 -0.51 19.59 -12.99
N VAL A 20 -0.25 19.84 -11.71
CA VAL A 20 0.61 20.95 -11.28
C VAL A 20 2.06 20.55 -11.53
N THR A 21 2.78 21.36 -12.30
CA THR A 21 4.17 21.15 -12.69
C THR A 21 5.07 22.26 -12.17
N VAL A 22 6.39 22.04 -12.22
CA VAL A 22 7.42 23.03 -11.88
C VAL A 22 8.38 23.18 -13.06
N PRO A 23 8.64 24.39 -13.59
CA PRO A 23 9.69 24.60 -14.59
C PRO A 23 11.09 24.29 -14.03
N ALA A 24 11.98 23.71 -14.84
CA ALA A 24 13.31 23.29 -14.40
C ALA A 24 14.22 24.45 -13.91
N ASP A 25 14.03 25.66 -14.43
CA ASP A 25 14.75 26.87 -14.04
C ASP A 25 14.18 27.54 -12.78
N THR A 26 13.06 27.04 -12.24
CA THR A 26 12.42 27.58 -11.04
C THR A 26 13.41 27.57 -9.86
N PRO A 27 13.57 28.69 -9.14
CA PRO A 27 14.37 28.70 -7.92
C PRO A 27 13.79 27.78 -6.84
N ILE A 28 14.64 27.20 -5.99
CA ILE A 28 14.24 26.20 -4.98
C ILE A 28 13.14 26.70 -4.04
N ALA A 29 13.23 27.95 -3.54
CA ALA A 29 12.29 28.46 -2.54
C ALA A 29 10.84 28.57 -3.08
N PRO A 30 10.58 29.15 -4.26
CA PRO A 30 9.28 29.08 -4.93
C PRO A 30 8.76 27.66 -5.15
N ALA A 31 9.61 26.72 -5.58
CA ALA A 31 9.22 25.33 -5.78
C ALA A 31 8.80 24.66 -4.46
N ALA A 32 9.53 24.91 -3.37
CA ALA A 32 9.21 24.40 -2.04
C ALA A 32 7.90 24.99 -1.50
N ALA A 33 7.69 26.29 -1.72
CA ALA A 33 6.44 26.96 -1.35
C ALA A 33 5.24 26.39 -2.11
N LEU A 34 5.39 26.09 -3.40
CA LEU A 34 4.35 25.46 -4.21
C LEU A 34 3.97 24.08 -3.65
N LEU A 35 4.96 23.23 -3.35
CA LEU A 35 4.72 21.90 -2.78
C LEU A 35 3.99 22.01 -1.42
N ALA A 36 4.49 22.87 -0.53
CA ALA A 36 3.92 23.06 0.80
C ALA A 36 2.49 23.62 0.75
N ALA A 37 2.24 24.64 -0.08
CA ALA A 37 0.93 25.29 -0.18
C ALA A 37 -0.17 24.34 -0.68
N HIS A 38 0.18 23.39 -1.54
CA HIS A 38 -0.76 22.42 -2.10
C HIS A 38 -0.75 21.07 -1.38
N GLY A 39 0.10 20.90 -0.36
CA GLY A 39 0.30 19.63 0.34
C GLY A 39 0.82 18.51 -0.58
N PHE A 40 1.56 18.87 -1.62
CA PHE A 40 2.14 17.92 -2.57
C PHE A 40 3.51 17.48 -2.08
N THR A 41 3.72 16.17 -2.04
CA THR A 41 5.03 15.60 -1.65
C THR A 41 6.03 15.52 -2.81
N ALA A 42 5.54 15.71 -4.04
CA ALA A 42 6.32 15.71 -5.26
C ALA A 42 5.59 16.43 -6.39
N ALA A 43 6.33 16.96 -7.37
CA ALA A 43 5.80 17.54 -8.60
C ALA A 43 6.64 17.13 -9.82
N PRO A 44 6.03 16.90 -10.99
CA PRO A 44 6.75 16.75 -12.24
C PRO A 44 7.44 18.06 -12.63
N VAL A 45 8.67 17.94 -13.13
CA VAL A 45 9.46 19.04 -13.65
C VAL A 45 9.38 19.03 -15.16
N VAL A 46 9.09 20.19 -15.76
CA VAL A 46 8.88 20.30 -17.21
C VAL A 46 9.77 21.35 -17.86
N ASP A 47 9.99 21.21 -19.17
CA ASP A 47 10.61 22.24 -20.01
C ASP A 47 9.61 23.35 -20.39
N ALA A 48 10.05 24.31 -21.21
CA ALA A 48 9.23 25.42 -21.69
C ALA A 48 8.07 24.97 -22.60
N ASP A 49 8.20 23.80 -23.24
CA ASP A 49 7.17 23.21 -24.11
C ASP A 49 6.19 22.32 -23.30
N GLY A 50 6.42 22.14 -22.00
CA GLY A 50 5.60 21.29 -21.12
C GLY A 50 6.02 19.81 -21.10
N ARG A 51 7.14 19.45 -21.73
CA ARG A 51 7.64 18.07 -21.72
C ARG A 51 8.26 17.72 -20.39
N LEU A 52 8.07 16.47 -19.98
CA LEU A 52 8.61 15.96 -18.72
C LEU A 52 10.15 15.87 -18.76
N LEU A 53 10.82 16.61 -17.87
CA LEU A 53 12.27 16.55 -17.65
C LEU A 53 12.65 15.71 -16.42
N GLY A 54 11.79 15.70 -15.39
CA GLY A 54 12.14 15.09 -14.11
C GLY A 54 11.00 15.09 -13.11
N VAL A 55 11.32 14.70 -11.88
CA VAL A 55 10.45 14.86 -10.70
C VAL A 55 11.27 15.47 -9.57
N VAL A 56 10.64 16.38 -8.82
CA VAL A 56 11.21 16.97 -7.61
C VAL A 56 10.30 16.70 -6.42
N THR A 57 10.87 16.31 -5.28
CA THR A 57 10.16 16.02 -4.03
C THR A 57 10.50 17.04 -2.95
N GLU A 58 9.67 17.11 -1.90
CA GLU A 58 9.99 17.91 -0.69
C GLU A 58 11.36 17.53 -0.12
N ALA A 59 11.73 16.24 -0.17
CA ALA A 59 13.01 15.77 0.33
C ALA A 59 14.18 16.28 -0.50
N ASP A 60 14.03 16.42 -1.82
CA ASP A 60 15.08 16.92 -2.71
C ASP A 60 15.34 18.41 -2.44
N LEU A 61 14.28 19.19 -2.18
CA LEU A 61 14.37 20.61 -1.88
C LEU A 61 14.93 20.91 -0.48
N VAL A 62 14.86 19.96 0.46
CA VAL A 62 15.35 20.11 1.84
C VAL A 62 16.74 19.49 2.04
N ARG A 63 17.01 18.30 1.49
CA ARG A 63 18.25 17.53 1.75
C ARG A 63 19.51 18.26 1.32
N ASP A 64 19.47 19.00 0.21
CA ASP A 64 20.66 19.65 -0.33
C ASP A 64 20.98 21.02 0.30
N ARG A 65 20.15 21.49 1.26
CA ARG A 65 20.52 22.64 2.12
C ARG A 65 21.50 22.25 3.24
N PHE A 66 21.73 20.96 3.45
CA PHE A 66 22.56 20.42 4.53
C PHE A 66 23.80 19.66 4.05
N ARG A 67 24.10 19.64 2.73
CA ARG A 67 25.41 19.19 2.26
C ARG A 67 26.48 20.20 2.70
N LEU A 68 27.10 19.90 3.82
CA LEU A 68 28.37 20.48 4.25
C LEU A 68 29.38 20.23 3.11
N GLU A 69 30.00 21.32 2.64
CA GLU A 69 31.00 21.43 1.55
C GLU A 69 30.47 21.51 0.11
N GLY A 70 29.92 22.68 -0.26
CA GLY A 70 29.59 23.03 -1.66
C GLY A 70 28.76 24.30 -1.84
N ARG A 71 28.58 24.75 -3.10
CA ARG A 71 27.61 25.80 -3.48
C ARG A 71 26.19 25.25 -3.31
N GLU A 72 25.32 25.98 -2.62
CA GLU A 72 23.89 25.65 -2.54
C GLU A 72 23.27 25.59 -3.94
N PRO A 73 22.49 24.54 -4.25
CA PRO A 73 21.78 24.48 -5.50
C PRO A 73 20.77 25.63 -5.59
N ARG A 74 20.62 26.20 -6.79
CA ARG A 74 19.82 27.41 -7.02
C ARG A 74 18.46 27.10 -7.61
N THR A 75 18.40 26.10 -8.48
CA THR A 75 17.22 25.77 -9.28
C THR A 75 16.80 24.32 -9.12
N VAL A 76 15.58 24.02 -9.52
CA VAL A 76 15.00 22.68 -9.50
C VAL A 76 15.79 21.71 -10.38
N ASP A 77 16.29 22.13 -11.54
CA ASP A 77 17.12 21.29 -12.41
C ASP A 77 18.35 20.71 -11.70
N GLU A 78 18.95 21.45 -10.76
CA GLU A 78 20.15 21.01 -10.04
C GLU A 78 19.87 19.89 -9.02
N VAL A 79 18.61 19.71 -8.60
CA VAL A 79 18.19 18.76 -7.54
C VAL A 79 17.19 17.71 -8.00
N MET A 80 16.55 17.88 -9.15
CA MET A 80 15.53 16.96 -9.65
C MET A 80 16.11 15.60 -10.05
N SER A 81 15.27 14.57 -10.00
CA SER A 81 15.59 13.27 -10.61
C SER A 81 15.33 13.32 -12.12
N ARG A 82 16.39 13.21 -12.94
CA ARG A 82 16.37 13.41 -14.42
C ARG A 82 15.96 12.20 -15.27
N THR A 83 15.52 11.11 -14.65
CA THR A 83 14.98 9.93 -15.35
C THR A 83 13.75 9.42 -14.61
N PRO A 84 12.65 10.20 -14.61
CA PRO A 84 11.46 9.81 -13.88
C PRO A 84 10.85 8.58 -14.54
N LEU A 85 10.51 7.58 -13.72
CA LEU A 85 9.72 6.45 -14.17
C LEU A 85 8.32 6.95 -14.50
N ALA A 86 8.02 7.05 -15.79
CA ALA A 86 6.74 7.52 -16.31
C ALA A 86 5.99 6.36 -17.00
N MET A 87 4.68 6.50 -17.09
CA MET A 87 3.80 5.51 -17.72
C MET A 87 2.83 6.18 -18.68
N ARG A 88 2.13 5.39 -19.49
CA ARG A 88 1.20 5.85 -20.51
C ARG A 88 -0.24 5.83 -19.99
N PRO A 89 -1.15 6.65 -20.54
CA PRO A 89 -2.56 6.68 -20.14
C PRO A 89 -3.23 5.30 -20.15
N GLU A 90 -2.88 4.47 -21.12
CA GLU A 90 -3.44 3.14 -21.35
C GLU A 90 -2.83 2.03 -20.50
N ASP A 91 -1.74 2.28 -19.78
CA ASP A 91 -1.10 1.29 -18.93
C ASP A 91 -2.01 0.89 -17.77
N GLU A 92 -1.92 -0.37 -17.34
CA GLU A 92 -2.75 -0.88 -16.26
C GLU A 92 -2.36 -0.26 -14.91
N LEU A 93 -3.36 0.08 -14.09
CA LEU A 93 -3.15 0.63 -12.76
C LEU A 93 -2.36 -0.34 -11.86
N THR A 94 -2.48 -1.65 -12.10
CA THR A 94 -1.65 -2.67 -11.47
C THR A 94 -0.17 -2.44 -11.75
N ASP A 95 0.20 -2.16 -12.99
CA ASP A 95 1.58 -1.87 -13.39
C ASP A 95 2.06 -0.55 -12.78
N VAL A 96 1.21 0.48 -12.75
CA VAL A 96 1.49 1.76 -12.07
C VAL A 96 1.83 1.55 -10.61
N VAL A 97 1.08 0.69 -9.92
CA VAL A 97 1.35 0.45 -8.51
C VAL A 97 2.53 -0.48 -8.29
N SER A 98 2.75 -1.50 -9.13
CA SER A 98 3.97 -2.30 -9.09
C SER A 98 5.21 -1.41 -9.22
N LEU A 99 5.20 -0.47 -10.17
CA LEU A 99 6.26 0.53 -10.32
C LEU A 99 6.45 1.37 -9.04
N MET A 100 5.36 1.83 -8.42
CA MET A 100 5.40 2.57 -7.14
C MET A 100 5.98 1.74 -5.98
N LEU A 101 5.66 0.46 -5.92
CA LEU A 101 6.10 -0.43 -4.84
C LEU A 101 7.57 -0.83 -5.04
N ASP A 102 7.93 -1.30 -6.23
CA ASP A 102 9.27 -1.83 -6.52
C ASP A 102 10.32 -0.72 -6.57
N SER A 103 9.98 0.41 -7.20
CA SER A 103 10.88 1.55 -7.33
C SER A 103 10.79 2.52 -6.15
N HIS A 104 9.95 2.21 -5.15
CA HIS A 104 9.74 3.02 -3.94
C HIS A 104 9.30 4.47 -4.22
N VAL A 105 8.71 4.73 -5.38
CA VAL A 105 8.18 6.04 -5.76
C VAL A 105 6.77 6.25 -5.20
N ARG A 106 6.38 7.51 -5.01
CA ARG A 106 5.08 7.89 -4.41
C ARG A 106 4.08 8.41 -5.43
N SER A 107 4.58 8.78 -6.59
CA SER A 107 3.84 9.27 -7.73
C SER A 107 4.51 8.79 -9.01
N VAL A 108 3.70 8.68 -10.07
CA VAL A 108 4.12 8.26 -11.40
C VAL A 108 3.54 9.28 -12.39
N PRO A 109 4.38 10.07 -13.08
CA PRO A 109 3.95 10.93 -14.17
C PRO A 109 3.34 10.09 -15.30
N ILE A 110 2.24 10.57 -15.88
CA ILE A 110 1.59 9.94 -17.03
C ILE A 110 1.86 10.79 -18.27
N VAL A 111 2.49 10.17 -19.27
CA VAL A 111 3.00 10.84 -20.47
C VAL A 111 2.37 10.19 -21.70
N ASP A 112 1.86 11.00 -22.62
CA ASP A 112 1.32 10.59 -23.91
C ASP A 112 2.05 11.33 -25.02
N ASP A 113 2.61 10.61 -25.98
CA ASP A 113 3.42 11.16 -27.08
C ASP A 113 4.50 12.20 -26.67
N GLY A 114 5.02 12.08 -25.45
CA GLY A 114 6.06 12.96 -24.88
C GLY A 114 5.51 14.13 -24.04
N ASP A 115 4.19 14.34 -24.05
CA ASP A 115 3.52 15.37 -23.28
C ASP A 115 3.05 14.83 -21.93
N LEU A 116 3.27 15.61 -20.87
CA LEU A 116 2.79 15.26 -19.54
C LEU A 116 1.28 15.51 -19.45
N VAL A 117 0.49 14.44 -19.46
CA VAL A 117 -0.99 14.52 -19.47
C VAL A 117 -1.64 14.31 -18.09
N GLY A 118 -0.87 13.80 -17.12
CA GLY A 118 -1.36 13.64 -15.75
C GLY A 118 -0.32 13.09 -14.78
N ILE A 119 -0.78 12.82 -13.56
CA ILE A 119 0.01 12.14 -12.53
C ILE A 119 -0.88 11.18 -11.73
N VAL A 120 -0.37 9.99 -11.47
CA VAL A 120 -1.00 9.06 -10.52
C VAL A 120 -0.20 9.11 -9.23
N THR A 121 -0.86 9.42 -8.12
CA THR A 121 -0.27 9.36 -6.78
C THR A 121 -0.83 8.20 -5.97
N ARG A 122 -0.16 7.80 -4.88
CA ARG A 122 -0.73 6.83 -3.92
C ARG A 122 -2.14 7.22 -3.46
N ARG A 123 -2.43 8.52 -3.31
CA ARG A 123 -3.77 9.00 -2.92
C ARG A 123 -4.82 8.65 -3.96
N ASP A 124 -4.48 8.70 -5.23
CA ASP A 124 -5.40 8.41 -6.32
C ASP A 124 -5.72 6.93 -6.39
N VAL A 125 -4.69 6.09 -6.30
CA VAL A 125 -4.82 4.64 -6.14
C VAL A 125 -5.70 4.30 -4.93
N LEU A 126 -5.47 4.95 -3.79
CA LEU A 126 -6.22 4.73 -2.57
C LEU A 126 -7.68 5.15 -2.67
N ARG A 127 -7.99 6.22 -3.41
CA ARG A 127 -9.36 6.70 -3.64
C ARG A 127 -10.21 5.64 -4.34
N VAL A 128 -9.62 4.94 -5.30
CA VAL A 128 -10.27 3.84 -6.01
C VAL A 128 -10.46 2.65 -5.08
N VAL A 129 -9.40 2.28 -4.36
CA VAL A 129 -9.39 1.19 -3.38
C VAL A 129 -10.45 1.42 -2.30
N ALA A 130 -10.52 2.60 -1.68
CA ALA A 130 -11.46 2.94 -0.61
C ALA A 130 -12.94 2.95 -1.05
N ARG A 131 -13.23 3.24 -2.32
CA ARG A 131 -14.59 3.16 -2.89
C ARG A 131 -15.05 1.72 -3.14
N GLY A 132 -14.16 0.74 -3.01
CA GLY A 132 -14.45 -0.68 -3.17
C GLY A 132 -15.11 -0.98 -4.53
N GLU A 133 -16.05 -1.93 -4.52
CA GLU A 133 -16.76 -2.37 -5.73
C GLU A 133 -17.54 -1.23 -6.43
N ARG A 134 -17.99 -0.20 -5.70
CA ARG A 134 -18.76 0.90 -6.30
C ARG A 134 -17.92 1.78 -7.24
N GLY A 135 -16.67 2.07 -6.88
CA GLY A 135 -15.78 2.87 -7.72
C GLY A 135 -15.34 2.12 -8.99
N ALA A 136 -15.13 0.82 -8.84
CA ALA A 136 -14.85 -0.10 -9.94
C ALA A 136 -15.97 -0.19 -10.97
N ASP A 137 -17.21 -0.35 -10.49
CA ASP A 137 -18.38 -0.48 -11.33
C ASP A 137 -18.72 0.83 -12.06
N GLU A 138 -18.45 1.98 -11.44
CA GLU A 138 -18.62 3.28 -12.09
C GLU A 138 -17.68 3.44 -13.30
N VAL A 139 -16.41 3.11 -13.17
CA VAL A 139 -15.45 3.20 -14.28
C VAL A 139 -15.80 2.22 -15.40
N ARG A 140 -16.20 0.98 -15.06
CA ARG A 140 -16.67 0.00 -16.06
C ARG A 140 -17.90 0.48 -16.83
N ARG A 141 -18.88 1.08 -16.14
CA ARG A 141 -20.05 1.68 -16.78
C ARG A 141 -19.66 2.81 -17.74
N ARG A 142 -18.74 3.70 -17.34
CA ARG A 142 -18.23 4.77 -18.21
C ARG A 142 -17.56 4.22 -19.48
N ARG A 143 -16.87 3.07 -19.38
CA ARG A 143 -16.17 2.42 -20.51
C ARG A 143 -17.01 1.42 -21.31
N GLY A 144 -18.28 1.19 -20.94
CA GLY A 144 -19.13 0.19 -21.61
C GLY A 144 -18.65 -1.26 -21.45
N LEU A 145 -17.89 -1.56 -20.39
CA LEU A 145 -17.41 -2.92 -20.10
C LEU A 145 -18.53 -3.77 -19.46
N PRO A 146 -18.62 -5.07 -19.77
CA PRO A 146 -19.64 -5.95 -19.20
C PRO A 146 -19.57 -6.04 -17.66
N GLU A 147 -20.73 -6.23 -17.03
CA GLU A 147 -20.85 -6.47 -15.60
C GLU A 147 -19.93 -7.62 -15.16
N ARG A 148 -19.36 -7.49 -13.97
CA ARG A 148 -18.39 -8.48 -13.49
C ARG A 148 -19.11 -9.82 -13.34
N PRO A 149 -18.64 -10.92 -13.97
CA PRO A 149 -19.14 -12.23 -13.60
C PRO A 149 -18.89 -12.41 -12.10
N ALA A 150 -19.89 -12.92 -11.37
CA ALA A 150 -19.71 -13.31 -9.98
C ALA A 150 -18.50 -14.26 -9.96
N ARG A 151 -17.42 -13.86 -9.25
CA ARG A 151 -16.27 -14.75 -9.12
C ARG A 151 -16.76 -16.07 -8.53
N PRO A 152 -16.16 -17.20 -8.94
CA PRO A 152 -16.38 -18.43 -8.19
C PRO A 152 -16.03 -18.12 -6.73
N ALA A 153 -17.02 -18.23 -5.84
CA ALA A 153 -16.75 -18.25 -4.41
C ALA A 153 -15.63 -19.26 -4.20
N GLY A 154 -14.59 -18.88 -3.46
CA GLY A 154 -13.48 -19.79 -3.21
C GLY A 154 -14.04 -21.14 -2.76
N THR A 155 -13.66 -22.19 -3.47
CA THR A 155 -14.35 -23.49 -3.38
C THR A 155 -13.83 -24.33 -2.21
N ARG A 156 -13.02 -23.74 -1.32
CA ARG A 156 -12.19 -24.48 -0.35
C ARG A 156 -12.41 -24.11 1.11
N GLY A 157 -13.31 -23.18 1.41
CA GLY A 157 -13.68 -22.88 2.81
C GLY A 157 -12.47 -22.44 3.62
N ARG A 158 -11.73 -21.42 3.15
CA ARG A 158 -10.49 -20.95 3.78
C ARG A 158 -10.35 -19.43 3.73
N VAL A 159 -10.14 -18.82 4.91
CA VAL A 159 -9.71 -17.42 5.06
C VAL A 159 -8.22 -17.39 5.38
N VAL A 160 -7.46 -16.55 4.69
CA VAL A 160 -6.04 -16.31 4.95
C VAL A 160 -5.90 -14.95 5.64
N VAL A 161 -5.03 -14.84 6.64
CA VAL A 161 -4.74 -13.56 7.29
C VAL A 161 -3.24 -13.35 7.45
N GLY A 162 -2.78 -12.16 7.08
CA GLY A 162 -1.39 -11.75 7.25
C GLY A 162 -1.12 -11.25 8.66
N ASP A 163 -0.05 -11.75 9.27
CA ASP A 163 0.30 -11.39 10.64
C ASP A 163 1.79 -11.11 10.83
N ASP A 164 2.13 -9.84 11.06
CA ASP A 164 3.47 -9.36 11.39
C ASP A 164 3.64 -8.98 12.87
N GLY A 165 2.66 -9.25 13.74
CA GLY A 165 2.72 -8.85 15.16
C GLY A 165 2.44 -7.38 15.44
N SER A 166 2.09 -6.58 14.43
CA SER A 166 1.64 -5.21 14.65
C SER A 166 0.22 -5.14 15.23
N PRO A 167 -0.18 -4.00 15.82
CA PRO A 167 -1.57 -3.77 16.22
C PRO A 167 -2.57 -3.88 15.05
N GLY A 168 -2.14 -3.51 13.84
CA GLY A 168 -2.94 -3.67 12.62
C GLY A 168 -3.15 -5.13 12.25
N ALA A 169 -2.12 -5.97 12.37
CA ALA A 169 -2.23 -7.41 12.19
C ALA A 169 -3.13 -8.05 13.25
N ALA A 170 -3.07 -7.62 14.52
CA ALA A 170 -3.97 -8.11 15.56
C ALA A 170 -5.45 -7.81 15.25
N ALA A 171 -5.75 -6.60 14.76
CA ALA A 171 -7.11 -6.25 14.32
C ALA A 171 -7.55 -7.08 13.11
N ALA A 172 -6.65 -7.30 12.13
CA ALA A 172 -6.89 -8.14 10.99
C ALA A 172 -7.19 -9.61 11.39
N LEU A 173 -6.41 -10.16 12.32
CA LEU A 173 -6.58 -11.52 12.84
C LEU A 173 -7.94 -11.70 13.52
N ARG A 174 -8.35 -10.77 14.40
CA ARG A 174 -9.69 -10.80 14.99
C ARG A 174 -10.79 -10.75 13.94
N SER A 175 -10.66 -9.87 12.95
CA SER A 175 -11.64 -9.74 11.88
C SER A 175 -11.75 -11.02 11.04
N ALA A 176 -10.61 -11.63 10.72
CA ALA A 176 -10.54 -12.89 9.99
C ALA A 176 -11.18 -14.05 10.76
N LEU A 177 -10.90 -14.17 12.06
CA LEU A 177 -11.50 -15.17 12.93
C LEU A 177 -13.02 -15.00 13.03
N ALA A 178 -13.50 -13.76 13.21
CA ALA A 178 -14.92 -13.47 13.27
C ALA A 178 -15.63 -13.79 11.94
N ASP A 179 -14.99 -13.49 10.81
CA ASP A 179 -15.52 -13.80 9.48
C ASP A 179 -15.54 -15.30 9.19
N ALA A 180 -14.47 -15.99 9.56
CA ALA A 180 -14.39 -17.43 9.41
C ALA A 180 -15.41 -18.18 10.28
N ALA A 181 -15.63 -17.72 11.52
CA ALA A 181 -16.64 -18.27 12.42
C ALA A 181 -18.05 -18.15 11.83
N ARG A 182 -18.40 -16.98 11.28
CA ARG A 182 -19.69 -16.77 10.60
C ARG A 182 -19.89 -17.66 9.38
N ARG A 183 -18.80 -17.97 8.67
CA ARG A 183 -18.83 -18.78 7.42
C ARG A 183 -18.67 -20.28 7.68
N GLY A 184 -18.26 -20.69 8.88
CA GLY A 184 -17.93 -22.09 9.17
C GLY A 184 -16.70 -22.59 8.40
N VAL A 185 -15.71 -21.72 8.19
CA VAL A 185 -14.50 -22.02 7.39
C VAL A 185 -13.24 -21.94 8.24
N ARG A 186 -12.12 -22.53 7.76
CA ARG A 186 -10.84 -22.49 8.50
C ARG A 186 -10.07 -21.20 8.27
N VAL A 187 -9.21 -20.82 9.22
CA VAL A 187 -8.30 -19.68 9.13
C VAL A 187 -6.86 -20.17 8.96
N GLU A 188 -6.13 -19.59 8.02
CA GLU A 188 -4.69 -19.76 7.87
C GLU A 188 -3.99 -18.44 8.19
N VAL A 189 -3.25 -18.41 9.31
CA VAL A 189 -2.46 -17.25 9.74
C VAL A 189 -1.07 -17.35 9.15
N VAL A 190 -0.69 -16.38 8.33
CA VAL A 190 0.57 -16.39 7.58
C VAL A 190 1.45 -15.24 8.01
N SER A 191 2.70 -15.54 8.35
CA SER A 191 3.72 -14.53 8.60
C SER A 191 4.88 -14.70 7.63
N ALA A 192 5.26 -13.60 7.00
CA ALA A 192 6.50 -13.53 6.24
C ALA A 192 7.64 -13.08 7.15
N PHE A 193 8.80 -13.73 7.05
CA PHE A 193 9.98 -13.36 7.81
C PHE A 193 11.21 -13.22 6.92
N ALA A 194 12.12 -12.33 7.30
CA ALA A 194 13.42 -12.21 6.65
C ALA A 194 14.35 -13.29 7.18
N VAL A 195 15.04 -13.98 6.29
CA VAL A 195 16.20 -14.79 6.68
C VAL A 195 17.38 -13.83 6.75
N PRO A 196 18.05 -13.68 7.91
CA PRO A 196 19.25 -12.85 7.99
C PRO A 196 20.25 -13.31 6.94
N ALA A 197 20.78 -12.38 6.14
CA ALA A 197 21.88 -12.71 5.24
C ALA A 197 23.03 -13.27 6.09
N PRO A 198 23.65 -14.39 5.71
CA PRO A 198 24.83 -14.90 6.41
C PRO A 198 25.97 -13.89 6.19
N TRP A 199 26.17 -12.98 7.14
CA TRP A 199 27.44 -12.29 7.26
C TRP A 199 28.52 -13.34 7.48
N PRO A 200 29.75 -13.19 6.93
CA PRO A 200 30.83 -14.08 7.27
C PRO A 200 31.07 -13.98 8.78
N VAL A 201 30.75 -15.09 9.44
CA VAL A 201 30.91 -15.41 10.85
C VAL A 201 32.13 -14.70 11.44
N ARG A 202 31.90 -13.65 12.23
CA ARG A 202 32.94 -13.04 13.07
C ARG A 202 32.66 -13.40 14.53
N TYR A 203 33.61 -14.14 15.11
CA TYR A 203 33.77 -14.46 16.54
C TYR A 203 32.75 -15.42 17.19
N GLY A 204 32.88 -16.73 16.89
CA GLY A 204 32.59 -17.77 17.89
C GLY A 204 31.14 -17.98 18.33
N ALA A 205 30.14 -17.49 17.59
CA ALA A 205 28.74 -17.80 17.87
C ALA A 205 28.43 -19.29 17.54
N PRO A 206 27.88 -20.08 18.48
CA PRO A 206 27.86 -21.53 18.35
C PRO A 206 26.93 -22.09 17.25
N GLN A 207 25.95 -21.34 16.74
CA GLN A 207 25.11 -21.74 15.59
C GLN A 207 24.43 -20.47 15.01
N VAL A 208 24.37 -20.31 13.68
CA VAL A 208 23.43 -19.35 13.05
C VAL A 208 22.08 -20.06 12.89
N PRO A 209 20.97 -19.52 13.41
CA PRO A 209 19.65 -20.15 13.26
C PRO A 209 19.34 -20.40 11.79
N THR A 210 18.92 -21.61 11.44
CA THR A 210 18.48 -21.91 10.07
C THR A 210 17.12 -21.24 9.81
N SER A 211 16.76 -21.06 8.54
CA SER A 211 15.42 -20.59 8.18
C SER A 211 14.30 -21.46 8.76
N ARG A 212 14.58 -22.76 8.98
CA ARG A 212 13.64 -23.69 9.61
C ARG A 212 13.48 -23.41 11.10
N ASP A 213 14.57 -23.13 11.82
CA ASP A 213 14.52 -22.81 13.25
C ASP A 213 13.75 -21.52 13.48
N LEU A 214 14.02 -20.50 12.66
CA LEU A 214 13.29 -19.22 12.68
C LEU A 214 11.81 -19.42 12.36
N ALA A 215 11.47 -20.25 11.37
CA ALA A 215 10.08 -20.55 11.05
C ALA A 215 9.34 -21.20 12.23
N VAL A 216 9.97 -22.17 12.92
CA VAL A 216 9.37 -22.82 14.09
C VAL A 216 9.11 -21.83 15.21
N GLU A 217 10.03 -20.92 15.47
CA GLU A 217 9.88 -19.88 16.49
C GLU A 217 8.74 -18.91 16.14
N VAL A 218 8.73 -18.37 14.92
CA VAL A 218 7.66 -17.49 14.43
C VAL A 218 6.30 -18.19 14.47
N GLU A 219 6.22 -19.45 14.06
CA GLU A 219 4.98 -20.22 14.14
C GLU A 219 4.50 -20.45 15.58
N ARG A 220 5.41 -20.62 16.55
CA ARG A 220 5.02 -20.73 17.97
C ARG A 220 4.37 -19.43 18.44
N GLU A 221 4.95 -18.28 18.11
CA GLU A 221 4.38 -16.98 18.42
C GLU A 221 3.02 -16.75 17.74
N LEU A 222 2.90 -17.11 16.45
CA LEU A 222 1.64 -17.03 15.71
C LEU A 222 0.55 -17.88 16.35
N ARG A 223 0.87 -19.12 16.77
CA ARG A 223 -0.11 -19.99 17.47
C ARG A 223 -0.58 -19.34 18.77
N GLY A 224 0.33 -18.73 19.53
CA GLY A 224 -0.01 -18.03 20.76
C GLY A 224 -0.98 -16.87 20.50
N ARG A 225 -0.66 -16.01 19.53
CA ARG A 225 -1.48 -14.84 19.19
C ARG A 225 -2.82 -15.21 18.57
N ALA A 226 -2.86 -16.24 17.74
CA ALA A 226 -4.09 -16.76 17.18
C ALA A 226 -5.02 -17.38 18.23
N ARG A 227 -4.48 -18.08 19.23
CA ARG A 227 -5.27 -18.59 20.36
C ARG A 227 -5.87 -17.45 21.19
N ALA A 228 -5.05 -16.46 21.57
CA ALA A 228 -5.52 -15.30 22.30
C ALA A 228 -6.61 -14.53 21.53
N ALA A 229 -6.40 -14.27 20.24
CA ALA A 229 -7.39 -13.59 19.40
C ALA A 229 -8.67 -14.43 19.20
N ALA A 230 -8.57 -15.77 19.14
CA ALA A 230 -9.73 -16.64 19.04
C ALA A 230 -10.56 -16.64 20.34
N GLU A 231 -9.91 -16.55 21.49
CA GLU A 231 -10.59 -16.39 22.79
C GLU A 231 -11.30 -15.03 22.88
N GLU A 232 -10.69 -13.94 22.40
CA GLU A 232 -11.31 -12.61 22.36
C GLU A 232 -12.56 -12.54 21.46
N VAL A 233 -12.59 -13.31 20.37
CA VAL A 233 -13.66 -13.25 19.35
C VAL A 233 -14.84 -14.18 19.65
N ARG A 234 -14.69 -15.12 20.59
CA ARG A 234 -15.80 -15.99 21.02
C ARG A 234 -16.93 -15.13 21.60
N ALA A 235 -18.16 -15.33 21.11
CA ALA A 235 -19.31 -14.60 21.62
C ALA A 235 -19.76 -15.19 22.97
N GLU A 236 -19.78 -16.52 23.09
CA GLU A 236 -20.10 -17.23 24.33
C GLU A 236 -19.03 -18.28 24.72
N PRO A 237 -18.86 -18.59 26.02
CA PRO A 237 -18.02 -19.70 26.46
C PRO A 237 -18.52 -21.04 25.91
N GLY A 238 -17.89 -21.53 24.85
CA GLY A 238 -18.25 -22.80 24.21
C GLY A 238 -18.51 -22.71 22.70
N ASP A 239 -18.58 -21.50 22.14
CA ASP A 239 -18.70 -21.33 20.69
C ASP A 239 -17.54 -22.00 19.95
N ALA A 240 -17.89 -22.71 18.88
CA ALA A 240 -16.92 -23.36 18.01
C ALA A 240 -15.99 -22.31 17.41
N THR A 241 -14.72 -22.37 17.78
CA THR A 241 -13.69 -21.56 17.12
C THR A 241 -13.34 -22.18 15.78
N PRO A 242 -13.14 -21.36 14.73
CA PRO A 242 -12.59 -21.81 13.47
C PRO A 242 -11.34 -22.66 13.69
N GLU A 243 -11.15 -23.69 12.87
CA GLU A 243 -9.85 -24.37 12.80
C GLU A 243 -8.80 -23.36 12.36
N VAL A 244 -7.70 -23.25 13.12
CA VAL A 244 -6.61 -22.31 12.82
C VAL A 244 -5.34 -23.08 12.47
N ALA A 245 -4.86 -22.89 11.25
CA ALA A 245 -3.52 -23.24 10.82
C ALA A 245 -2.61 -22.02 10.90
N VAL A 246 -1.33 -22.21 11.19
CA VAL A 246 -0.31 -21.16 11.10
C VAL A 246 0.78 -21.57 10.13
N ARG A 247 1.39 -20.58 9.48
CA ARG A 247 2.50 -20.80 8.57
C ARG A 247 3.47 -19.62 8.61
N ALA A 248 4.74 -19.89 8.90
CA ALA A 248 5.81 -18.91 8.72
C ALA A 248 6.56 -19.20 7.41
N VAL A 249 6.71 -18.19 6.56
CA VAL A 249 7.35 -18.35 5.24
C VAL A 249 8.46 -17.31 5.09
N PRO A 250 9.69 -17.71 4.70
CA PRO A 250 10.72 -16.74 4.39
C PRO A 250 10.38 -16.02 3.08
N GLY A 251 10.47 -14.69 3.06
CA GLY A 251 10.25 -13.91 1.85
C GLY A 251 9.68 -12.50 2.07
N GLU A 252 9.37 -11.84 0.96
CA GLU A 252 8.72 -10.53 0.96
C GLU A 252 7.23 -10.69 1.35
N PRO A 253 6.71 -9.93 2.33
CA PRO A 253 5.36 -10.12 2.84
C PRO A 253 4.23 -10.06 1.81
N GLY A 254 4.25 -9.11 0.88
CA GLY A 254 3.23 -8.98 -0.17
C GLY A 254 3.17 -10.22 -1.07
N GLN A 255 4.33 -10.72 -1.51
CA GLN A 255 4.42 -11.93 -2.33
C GLN A 255 3.99 -13.18 -1.57
N VAL A 256 4.46 -13.35 -0.33
CA VAL A 256 4.09 -14.50 0.53
C VAL A 256 2.58 -14.56 0.73
N LEU A 257 1.94 -13.44 1.07
CA LEU A 257 0.50 -13.38 1.32
C LEU A 257 -0.31 -13.59 0.04
N SER A 258 0.12 -13.02 -1.09
CA SER A 258 -0.55 -13.22 -2.39
C SER A 258 -0.47 -14.67 -2.85
N GLY A 259 0.69 -15.34 -2.62
CA GLY A 259 0.85 -16.76 -2.86
C GLY A 259 -0.02 -17.62 -1.94
N ALA A 260 -0.09 -17.31 -0.65
CA ALA A 260 -0.93 -18.03 0.30
C ALA A 260 -2.45 -17.89 0.02
N ALA A 261 -2.83 -16.74 -0.54
CA ALA A 261 -4.20 -16.44 -0.96
C ALA A 261 -4.68 -17.28 -2.16
N ALA A 262 -3.80 -18.01 -2.85
CA ALA A 262 -4.18 -18.90 -3.94
C ALA A 262 -5.23 -19.95 -3.50
N GLY A 263 -6.43 -19.87 -4.09
CA GLY A 263 -7.55 -20.74 -3.75
C GLY A 263 -8.06 -20.58 -2.31
N ALA A 264 -7.86 -19.41 -1.71
CA ALA A 264 -8.57 -18.96 -0.52
C ALA A 264 -9.84 -18.19 -0.93
N ASP A 265 -10.82 -18.13 -0.04
CA ASP A 265 -12.07 -17.39 -0.27
C ASP A 265 -11.88 -15.91 0.03
N LEU A 266 -10.99 -15.61 0.99
CA LEU A 266 -10.69 -14.28 1.47
C LEU A 266 -9.23 -14.19 1.98
N LEU A 267 -8.57 -13.09 1.66
CA LEU A 267 -7.34 -12.64 2.29
C LEU A 267 -7.63 -11.42 3.18
N VAL A 268 -7.17 -11.43 4.43
CA VAL A 268 -7.32 -10.33 5.38
C VAL A 268 -5.96 -9.75 5.72
N VAL A 269 -5.82 -8.43 5.64
CA VAL A 269 -4.59 -7.71 5.95
C VAL A 269 -4.89 -6.47 6.78
N GLY A 270 -3.96 -6.09 7.65
CA GLY A 270 -4.05 -4.81 8.37
C GLY A 270 -3.78 -3.63 7.42
N SER A 271 -4.37 -2.47 7.71
CA SER A 271 -4.08 -1.25 6.96
C SER A 271 -2.66 -0.72 7.22
N ARG A 272 -2.01 -1.18 8.29
CA ARG A 272 -0.64 -0.82 8.71
C ARG A 272 0.07 -2.03 9.32
N GLY A 273 1.39 -2.11 9.12
CA GLY A 273 2.28 -3.09 9.71
C GLY A 273 3.40 -2.43 10.52
N ARG A 274 4.57 -3.07 10.63
CA ARG A 274 5.75 -2.55 11.37
C ARG A 274 6.41 -1.28 10.78
N GLY A 275 6.22 -0.98 9.50
CA GLY A 275 6.91 0.11 8.77
C GLY A 275 6.27 1.50 8.92
N ALA A 276 6.04 1.95 10.16
CA ALA A 276 5.24 3.12 10.51
C ALA A 276 5.52 4.41 9.69
N ALA A 277 4.65 4.72 8.73
CA ALA A 277 4.47 6.06 8.19
C ALA A 277 3.07 6.56 8.58
N ALA A 278 3.01 7.50 9.53
CA ALA A 278 1.78 7.97 10.15
C ALA A 278 0.78 8.61 9.16
N SER A 279 1.25 9.06 7.99
CA SER A 279 0.46 9.78 6.98
C SER A 279 -0.10 8.92 5.83
N LEU A 280 0.14 7.59 5.81
CA LEU A 280 -0.36 6.72 4.74
C LEU A 280 -1.66 6.01 5.12
N LEU A 281 -2.65 6.02 4.21
CA LEU A 281 -3.96 5.38 4.41
C LEU A 281 -3.87 3.83 4.36
N LEU A 282 -2.91 3.28 3.62
CA LEU A 282 -2.65 1.84 3.46
C LEU A 282 -1.14 1.57 3.40
N GLY A 283 -0.66 0.55 4.11
CA GLY A 283 0.73 0.08 4.06
C GLY A 283 1.08 -0.63 2.75
N SER A 284 2.38 -0.73 2.43
CA SER A 284 2.89 -1.34 1.18
C SER A 284 2.37 -2.77 0.95
N VAL A 285 2.38 -3.60 2.00
CA VAL A 285 1.89 -4.99 1.95
C VAL A 285 0.39 -5.05 1.67
N GLY A 286 -0.38 -4.20 2.34
CA GLY A 286 -1.83 -4.11 2.14
C GLY A 286 -2.18 -3.69 0.71
N LEU A 287 -1.45 -2.71 0.17
CA LEU A 287 -1.61 -2.26 -1.21
C LEU A 287 -1.23 -3.36 -2.22
N HIS A 288 -0.09 -4.03 -2.02
CA HIS A 288 0.34 -5.16 -2.85
C HIS A 288 -0.73 -6.26 -2.88
N CYS A 289 -1.23 -6.68 -1.71
CA CYS A 289 -2.28 -7.70 -1.61
C CYS A 289 -3.56 -7.27 -2.33
N VAL A 290 -3.97 -6.02 -2.12
CA VAL A 290 -5.16 -5.45 -2.77
C VAL A 290 -5.08 -5.47 -4.29
N LEU A 291 -3.91 -5.60 -4.90
CA LEU A 291 -3.76 -5.60 -6.36
C LEU A 291 -3.43 -6.98 -6.93
N HIS A 292 -2.62 -7.76 -6.22
CA HIS A 292 -2.08 -9.01 -6.76
C HIS A 292 -2.73 -10.26 -6.17
N ALA A 293 -3.55 -10.15 -5.11
CA ALA A 293 -4.18 -11.33 -4.53
C ALA A 293 -5.17 -11.98 -5.53
N PRO A 294 -5.10 -13.30 -5.71
CA PRO A 294 -5.99 -14.03 -6.60
C PRO A 294 -7.42 -14.19 -6.04
N CYS A 295 -7.65 -13.79 -4.79
CA CYS A 295 -8.94 -13.85 -4.11
C CYS A 295 -9.41 -12.47 -3.63
N SER A 296 -10.56 -12.43 -2.96
CA SER A 296 -11.05 -11.21 -2.34
C SER A 296 -10.14 -10.74 -1.21
N VAL A 297 -9.93 -9.44 -1.05
CA VAL A 297 -9.12 -8.87 0.04
C VAL A 297 -9.99 -7.99 0.95
N THR A 298 -9.77 -8.13 2.26
CA THR A 298 -10.29 -7.21 3.27
C THR A 298 -9.11 -6.52 3.94
N VAL A 299 -9.12 -5.19 3.88
CA VAL A 299 -8.18 -4.34 4.60
C VAL A 299 -8.85 -3.89 5.90
N VAL A 300 -8.23 -4.20 7.03
CA VAL A 300 -8.73 -3.85 8.36
C VAL A 300 -8.03 -2.59 8.87
N PRO A 301 -8.75 -1.49 9.14
CA PRO A 301 -8.17 -0.28 9.71
C PRO A 301 -7.49 -0.55 11.06
N SER A 302 -6.36 0.10 11.32
CA SER A 302 -5.75 0.03 12.66
C SER A 302 -6.63 0.76 13.70
N PRO A 303 -6.77 0.22 14.93
CA PRO A 303 -7.45 0.90 16.03
C PRO A 303 -6.73 2.22 16.32
N GLY A 304 -7.46 3.34 16.27
CA GLY A 304 -6.92 4.69 16.44
C GLY A 304 -7.40 5.74 15.41
N ARG A 305 -8.12 5.34 14.36
CA ARG A 305 -8.65 6.27 13.34
C ARG A 305 -10.17 6.44 13.33
N ALA A 306 -10.91 5.54 13.98
CA ALA A 306 -12.38 5.64 14.06
C ALA A 306 -12.86 6.89 14.82
N ASP A 307 -11.97 7.57 15.55
CA ASP A 307 -12.26 8.77 16.35
C ASP A 307 -11.92 10.10 15.65
N GLU A 308 -11.27 10.06 14.48
CA GLU A 308 -10.78 11.26 13.79
C GLU A 308 -11.65 11.66 12.58
N ASP A 309 -12.35 10.69 11.97
CA ASP A 309 -13.24 10.91 10.80
C ASP A 309 -14.65 11.44 11.18
N THR A 310 -14.96 11.53 12.48
CA THR A 310 -16.24 12.04 13.01
C THR A 310 -16.18 13.49 13.47
N ARG A 311 -15.03 14.16 13.38
CA ARG A 311 -14.92 15.58 13.73
C ARG A 311 -15.16 16.42 12.46
N PRO A 312 -16.25 17.20 12.36
CA PRO A 312 -16.40 18.13 11.24
C PRO A 312 -15.22 19.11 11.23
N PRO A 313 -14.76 19.55 10.04
CA PRO A 313 -13.68 20.51 9.94
C PRO A 313 -14.05 21.77 10.72
N ALA A 314 -13.19 22.16 11.67
CA ALA A 314 -13.36 23.39 12.43
C ALA A 314 -13.35 24.59 11.48
N ASP A 315 -14.32 25.47 11.67
CA ASP A 315 -14.69 26.59 10.81
C ASP A 315 -13.49 27.40 10.29
N ALA A 316 -13.35 27.41 8.96
CA ALA A 316 -12.77 28.52 8.22
C ALA A 316 -13.88 29.57 8.00
N ALA A 317 -14.23 30.29 9.06
CA ALA A 317 -15.09 31.46 9.00
C ALA A 317 -14.55 32.54 9.94
N GLU A 318 -13.72 33.42 9.40
CA GLU A 318 -13.70 34.88 9.62
C GLU A 318 -12.32 35.45 9.30
N ALA A 319 -12.12 35.82 8.03
CA ALA A 319 -11.18 36.87 7.65
C ALA A 319 -11.79 37.63 6.46
N THR A 320 -12.84 38.40 6.75
CA THR A 320 -13.22 39.55 5.93
C THR A 320 -13.12 40.78 6.82
N ARG A 321 -11.98 41.48 6.69
CA ARG A 321 -11.87 42.94 6.68
C ARG A 321 -10.44 43.35 6.38
#